data_AF-F2TY78-F1
#
_entry.id   AF-F2TY78-F1
#
_cell.length_a   1.000
_cell.length_b   1.000
_cell.length_c   1.000
_cell.angle_alpha   90.00
_cell.angle_beta   90.00
_cell.angle_gamma   90.00
#
_symmetry.space_group_name_H-M   'P 1'
#
loop_
_entity.id
_entity.type
_entity.pdbx_description
1 polymer ?
#
loop_
_entity_poly.entity_id
_entity_poly.type
_entity_poly.pdbx_seq_one_letter_code
_entity_poly.pdbx_strand_id
1 'polypeptide(L)'
;MPVFRLPHSPGVQRPWATLQGKLERAKRLDWREPRQALRQWTQLLGDTSKAALHVDSSCALPAAMRELDARFGVNPADIMAFVIQQALDLPALFPEHAAEESDLPSAIVKGADGSPVPSRAPTSHTFSAIPILMPTAPATQQQIVFSRKQLCSLLAHAFLGTLMQPGAAHGEEFFVNRGELPDVGDDHDILTGSLSFIALLRYPSKVAMHRTLCMLLYFAQMKEHMGTVGDELVAFERHTLAAQAPPPSATPSLEKGTKPASTSASTASTDSPASDDTARHSPGAAFDVPDWASCESCVGRIIVHDKRMEDVRPMSALVDFANRDLMIHEVIPSATQEEVLFSTRPELFVSMLFIPRLRPHEAAVMRNSRMVVDYTGYQATFAVKEKLEMQPSALATPAIARPTTCSDVVAIDAVVNRGLTQFTLASLYRDLNKAYAGFCGCFGLRTPAGDKGEPQADESTGDGESREHRGAARVLSSGLWGCGVFGGDPVLKMLQQLMVTSHLGVDLHFSTYKQPSTQAKLQRVVALLAQLPDLKVRDLFSIMTAAPASGFARDKTVFGEFVIHQLKQRAGQPSEFDTGQFACTEAEVRIRHLMAQAEEAEEKADRVRAMALYQRARAIDRALFDALMMPSA
;
A
#
# COMPACT_ATOMS: atom_id res chain seq x y z
N MET A 1 -16.29 7.77 -17.72
CA MET A 1 -15.34 7.58 -16.61
C MET A 1 -14.13 8.47 -16.85
N PRO A 2 -13.49 9.02 -15.81
CA PRO A 2 -12.23 9.72 -15.97
C PRO A 2 -11.16 8.73 -16.46
N VAL A 3 -10.32 9.20 -17.39
CA VAL A 3 -9.25 8.42 -18.01
C VAL A 3 -7.96 9.24 -18.03
N PHE A 4 -6.84 8.56 -17.91
CA PHE A 4 -5.54 9.09 -18.25
C PHE A 4 -5.33 8.97 -19.77
N ARG A 5 -5.30 10.12 -20.47
CA ARG A 5 -5.03 10.17 -21.92
C ARG A 5 -3.55 9.92 -22.19
N LEU A 6 -3.27 8.98 -23.09
CA LEU A 6 -1.91 8.66 -23.50
C LEU A 6 -1.36 9.74 -24.45
N PRO A 7 -0.02 9.85 -24.58
CA PRO A 7 0.59 10.85 -25.45
C PRO A 7 0.13 10.88 -26.91
N HIS A 8 -0.39 9.76 -27.45
CA HIS A 8 -0.92 9.73 -28.81
C HIS A 8 -2.42 10.00 -28.90
N SER A 9 -3.16 9.99 -27.78
CA SER A 9 -4.62 10.11 -27.80
C SER A 9 -5.10 11.44 -28.43
N PRO A 10 -6.25 11.43 -29.14
CA PRO A 10 -6.83 12.66 -29.69
C PRO A 10 -7.11 13.72 -28.61
N GLY A 11 -6.86 14.98 -28.95
CA GLY A 11 -7.13 16.14 -28.08
C GLY A 11 -6.02 16.48 -27.08
N VAL A 12 -4.95 15.68 -26.97
CA VAL A 12 -3.77 16.04 -26.16
C VAL A 12 -3.04 17.23 -26.81
N GLN A 13 -2.67 18.24 -26.00
CA GLN A 13 -2.12 19.54 -26.45
C GLN A 13 -0.94 19.48 -27.44
N ARG A 14 -0.21 18.35 -27.51
CA ARG A 14 0.81 18.10 -28.53
C ARG A 14 0.38 16.94 -29.43
N PRO A 15 0.22 17.15 -30.75
CA PRO A 15 -0.03 16.07 -31.68
C PRO A 15 1.07 15.01 -31.60
N TRP A 16 0.69 13.72 -31.57
CA TRP A 16 1.62 12.59 -31.56
C TRP A 16 2.77 12.75 -32.56
N ALA A 17 2.48 13.19 -33.79
CA ALA A 17 3.47 13.41 -34.85
C ALA A 17 4.65 14.30 -34.40
N THR A 18 4.39 15.30 -33.56
CA THR A 18 5.41 16.19 -33.02
C THR A 18 6.29 15.48 -31.99
N LEU A 19 5.68 14.73 -31.07
CA LEU A 19 6.40 13.95 -30.06
C LEU A 19 7.19 12.81 -30.71
N GLN A 20 6.58 12.09 -31.64
CA GLN A 20 7.23 11.06 -32.46
C GLN A 20 8.47 11.62 -33.16
N GLY A 21 8.37 12.80 -33.79
CA GLY A 21 9.52 13.47 -34.40
C GLY A 21 10.63 13.85 -33.39
N LYS A 22 10.28 14.16 -32.13
CA LYS A 22 11.26 14.39 -31.04
C LYS A 22 11.92 13.07 -30.61
N LEU A 23 11.16 12.00 -30.44
CA LEU A 23 11.68 10.66 -30.11
C LEU A 23 12.61 10.13 -31.22
N GLU A 24 12.24 10.30 -32.48
CA GLU A 24 13.09 9.94 -33.62
C GLU A 24 14.39 10.75 -33.68
N ARG A 25 14.36 12.03 -33.26
CA ARG A 25 15.60 12.81 -33.06
C ARG A 25 16.40 12.28 -31.86
N ALA A 26 15.75 11.85 -30.79
CA ALA A 26 16.40 11.31 -29.60
C ALA A 26 17.22 10.04 -29.89
N LYS A 27 16.79 9.21 -30.86
CA LYS A 27 17.56 8.05 -31.34
C LYS A 27 18.93 8.42 -31.92
N ARG A 28 19.07 9.65 -32.45
CA ARG A 28 20.31 10.13 -33.08
C ARG A 28 21.25 10.84 -32.11
N LEU A 29 20.87 10.99 -30.84
CA LEU A 29 21.75 11.56 -29.82
C LEU A 29 22.83 10.56 -29.45
N ASP A 30 24.03 11.07 -29.13
CA ASP A 30 25.12 10.22 -28.67
C ASP A 30 24.97 9.89 -27.17
N TRP A 31 24.27 8.81 -26.88
CA TRP A 31 24.06 8.33 -25.52
C TRP A 31 25.31 7.74 -24.86
N ARG A 32 26.44 7.65 -25.57
CA ARG A 32 27.76 7.37 -24.97
C ARG A 32 28.29 8.59 -24.22
N GLU A 33 27.80 9.78 -24.56
CA GLU A 33 28.04 11.05 -23.87
C GLU A 33 26.77 11.49 -23.12
N PRO A 34 26.36 10.79 -22.05
CA PRO A 34 25.01 10.90 -21.48
C PRO A 34 24.68 12.30 -20.95
N ARG A 35 25.69 13.09 -20.55
CA ARG A 35 25.50 14.49 -20.14
C ARG A 35 25.09 15.37 -21.31
N GLN A 36 25.69 15.19 -22.48
CA GLN A 36 25.36 15.96 -23.67
C GLN A 36 24.01 15.51 -24.22
N ALA A 37 23.78 14.19 -24.32
CA ALA A 37 22.51 13.64 -24.77
C ALA A 37 21.33 14.08 -23.89
N LEU A 38 21.44 14.03 -22.55
CA LEU A 38 20.36 14.45 -21.65
C LEU A 38 20.06 15.96 -21.77
N ARG A 39 21.09 16.79 -21.95
CA ARG A 39 20.90 18.24 -22.21
C ARG A 39 20.17 18.48 -23.53
N GLN A 40 20.60 17.82 -24.61
CA GLN A 40 19.95 17.92 -25.92
C GLN A 40 18.51 17.38 -25.88
N TRP A 41 18.26 16.29 -25.15
CA TRP A 41 16.93 15.74 -24.95
C TRP A 41 16.01 16.73 -24.22
N THR A 42 16.51 17.34 -23.14
CA THR A 42 15.78 18.38 -22.40
C THR A 42 15.39 19.55 -23.30
N GLN A 43 16.31 20.02 -24.14
CA GLN A 43 16.02 21.06 -25.14
C GLN A 43 14.97 20.63 -26.16
N LEU A 44 15.01 19.37 -26.63
CA LEU A 44 13.99 18.83 -27.53
C LEU A 44 12.60 18.82 -26.89
N LEU A 45 12.49 18.59 -25.58
CA LEU A 45 11.21 18.62 -24.86
C LEU A 45 10.61 20.03 -24.75
N GLY A 46 11.45 21.07 -24.84
CA GLY A 46 11.06 22.49 -24.79
C GLY A 46 11.43 23.19 -23.48
N ASP A 47 11.97 22.46 -22.50
CA ASP A 47 12.38 23.02 -21.21
C ASP A 47 13.76 23.69 -21.36
N THR A 48 13.76 25.02 -21.48
CA THR A 48 14.99 25.82 -21.63
C THR A 48 15.45 26.47 -20.33
N SER A 49 14.87 26.10 -19.19
CA SER A 49 15.23 26.69 -17.90
C SER A 49 16.68 26.36 -17.53
N LYS A 50 17.37 27.29 -16.84
CA LYS A 50 18.76 27.05 -16.37
C LYS A 50 18.84 25.83 -15.45
N ALA A 51 17.80 25.59 -14.64
CA ALA A 51 17.70 24.42 -13.76
C ALA A 51 17.59 23.11 -14.56
N ALA A 52 16.88 23.11 -15.68
CA ALA A 52 16.72 21.93 -16.52
C ALA A 52 17.94 21.58 -17.37
N LEU A 53 18.73 22.59 -17.74
CA LEU A 53 19.97 22.42 -18.50
C LEU A 53 21.18 22.05 -17.64
N HIS A 54 21.05 22.12 -16.30
CA HIS A 54 22.12 21.76 -15.37
C HIS A 54 22.25 20.23 -15.25
N VAL A 55 23.07 19.64 -16.13
CA VAL A 55 23.41 18.21 -16.11
C VAL A 55 24.92 18.07 -16.08
N ASP A 56 25.45 17.48 -15.01
CA ASP A 56 26.88 17.21 -14.84
C ASP A 56 27.17 15.72 -14.49
N SER A 57 28.43 15.41 -14.16
CA SER A 57 28.89 14.05 -13.80
C SER A 57 28.11 13.39 -12.68
N SER A 58 27.70 14.21 -11.72
CA SER A 58 27.16 13.83 -10.42
C SER A 58 25.67 13.54 -10.48
N CYS A 59 24.98 14.04 -11.52
CA CYS A 59 23.59 13.70 -11.78
C CYS A 59 23.41 12.18 -11.90
N ALA A 60 22.26 11.70 -11.42
CA ALA A 60 21.97 10.28 -11.30
C ALA A 60 22.10 9.52 -12.63
N LEU A 61 21.58 10.03 -13.74
CA LEU A 61 21.61 9.32 -15.03
C LEU A 61 23.04 9.09 -15.55
N PRO A 62 23.90 10.12 -15.76
CA PRO A 62 25.28 9.89 -16.16
C PRO A 62 26.05 8.97 -15.21
N ALA A 63 25.82 9.06 -13.91
CA ALA A 63 26.47 8.19 -12.93
C ALA A 63 25.99 6.73 -13.02
N ALA A 64 24.68 6.52 -13.14
CA ALA A 64 24.08 5.19 -13.25
C ALA A 64 24.47 4.49 -14.56
N MET A 65 24.61 5.22 -15.66
CA MET A 65 25.07 4.66 -16.94
C MET A 65 26.52 4.18 -16.89
N ARG A 66 27.41 4.93 -16.21
CA ARG A 66 28.79 4.47 -15.97
C ARG A 66 28.81 3.21 -15.11
N GLU A 67 27.98 3.16 -14.07
CA GLU A 67 27.87 2.00 -13.19
C GLU A 67 27.29 0.77 -13.92
N LEU A 68 26.31 0.99 -14.80
CA LEU A 68 25.70 -0.04 -15.65
C LEU A 68 26.74 -0.71 -16.55
N ASP A 69 27.54 0.08 -17.26
CA ASP A 69 28.61 -0.42 -18.12
C ASP A 69 29.71 -1.10 -17.31
N ALA A 70 30.25 -0.41 -16.30
CA ALA A 70 31.42 -0.86 -15.56
C ALA A 70 31.18 -2.13 -14.72
N ARG A 71 29.99 -2.29 -14.12
CA ARG A 71 29.69 -3.43 -13.23
C ARG A 71 28.91 -4.54 -13.91
N PHE A 72 28.06 -4.21 -14.89
CA PHE A 72 27.15 -5.18 -15.49
C PHE A 72 27.48 -5.48 -16.96
N GLY A 73 28.45 -4.78 -17.56
CA GLY A 73 28.82 -4.97 -18.97
C GLY A 73 27.69 -4.63 -19.94
N VAL A 74 26.74 -3.80 -19.50
CA VAL A 74 25.57 -3.42 -20.30
C VAL A 74 25.81 -2.05 -20.90
N ASN A 75 25.89 -1.99 -22.23
CA ASN A 75 26.10 -0.74 -22.97
C ASN A 75 24.91 0.21 -22.79
N PRO A 76 25.09 1.39 -22.14
CA PRO A 76 24.01 2.32 -21.87
C PRO A 76 23.34 2.89 -23.13
N ALA A 77 24.09 3.05 -24.22
CA ALA A 77 23.54 3.58 -25.48
C ALA A 77 22.53 2.60 -26.10
N ASP A 78 22.79 1.30 -26.02
CA ASP A 78 21.87 0.26 -26.50
C ASP A 78 20.59 0.23 -25.65
N ILE A 79 20.71 0.46 -24.34
CA ILE A 79 19.56 0.58 -23.44
C ILE A 79 18.73 1.81 -23.79
N MET A 80 19.35 2.96 -24.03
CA MET A 80 18.60 4.17 -24.42
C MET A 80 17.93 4.02 -25.78
N ALA A 81 18.58 3.39 -26.75
CA ALA A 81 17.96 3.08 -28.03
C ALA A 81 16.71 2.20 -27.85
N PHE A 82 16.80 1.19 -26.98
CA PHE A 82 15.67 0.34 -26.62
C PHE A 82 14.55 1.13 -25.91
N VAL A 83 14.87 1.95 -24.89
CA VAL A 83 13.89 2.80 -24.19
C VAL A 83 13.15 3.71 -25.17
N ILE A 84 13.86 4.36 -26.09
CA ILE A 84 13.25 5.23 -27.09
C ILE A 84 12.36 4.44 -28.05
N GLN A 85 12.78 3.22 -28.45
CA GLN A 85 11.94 2.35 -29.26
C GLN A 85 10.66 1.94 -28.53
N GLN A 86 10.74 1.57 -27.24
CA GLN A 86 9.56 1.23 -26.45
C GLN A 86 8.58 2.40 -26.30
N ALA A 87 9.07 3.63 -26.24
CA ALA A 87 8.21 4.83 -26.28
C ALA A 87 7.56 5.02 -27.66
N LEU A 88 8.25 4.72 -28.76
CA LEU A 88 7.67 4.82 -30.11
C LEU A 88 6.62 3.72 -30.40
N ASP A 89 6.75 2.57 -29.75
CA ASP A 89 5.83 1.44 -29.89
C ASP A 89 4.47 1.69 -29.18
N LEU A 90 4.34 2.78 -28.42
CA LEU A 90 3.15 3.08 -27.62
C LEU A 90 1.82 2.96 -28.41
N PRO A 91 1.65 3.56 -29.61
CA PRO A 91 0.39 3.43 -30.36
C PRO A 91 0.08 2.01 -30.82
N ALA A 92 1.09 1.16 -31.02
CA ALA A 92 0.89 -0.25 -31.37
C ALA A 92 0.46 -1.08 -30.14
N LEU A 93 0.93 -0.70 -28.95
CA LEU A 93 0.61 -1.36 -27.68
C LEU A 93 -0.70 -0.86 -27.06
N PHE A 94 -1.13 0.33 -27.45
CA PHE A 94 -2.35 1.02 -27.03
C PHE A 94 -3.08 1.58 -28.26
N PRO A 95 -3.65 0.72 -29.11
CA PRO A 95 -4.28 1.17 -30.34
C PRO A 95 -5.46 2.11 -30.07
N GLU A 96 -5.61 3.12 -30.92
CA GLU A 96 -6.82 3.97 -30.93
C GLU A 96 -7.99 3.16 -31.49
N HIS A 97 -8.96 2.83 -30.64
CA HIS A 97 -10.22 2.27 -31.08
C HIS A 97 -11.21 3.40 -31.43
N ALA A 98 -11.99 3.22 -32.50
CA ALA A 98 -13.23 3.98 -32.66
C ALA A 98 -14.16 3.51 -31.54
N ALA A 99 -14.49 4.39 -30.60
CA ALA A 99 -15.29 4.01 -29.44
C ALA A 99 -16.67 3.49 -29.87
N GLU A 100 -16.90 2.19 -29.82
CA GLU A 100 -18.24 1.66 -29.59
C GLU A 100 -18.52 1.75 -28.09
N GLU A 101 -19.72 2.19 -27.68
CA GLU A 101 -20.11 2.35 -26.27
C GLU A 101 -19.96 1.05 -25.43
N SER A 102 -19.82 -0.11 -26.09
CA SER A 102 -19.56 -1.42 -25.49
C SER A 102 -18.08 -1.71 -25.16
N ASP A 103 -17.13 -0.90 -25.63
CA ASP A 103 -15.68 -1.11 -25.45
C ASP A 103 -15.08 -0.31 -24.29
N LEU A 104 -15.87 0.54 -23.63
CA LEU A 104 -15.48 1.12 -22.35
C LEU A 104 -15.43 -0.01 -21.31
N PRO A 105 -14.25 -0.35 -20.79
CA PRO A 105 -14.16 -1.38 -19.78
C PRO A 105 -14.92 -0.86 -18.56
N SER A 106 -15.98 -1.56 -18.19
CA SER A 106 -16.27 -1.67 -16.78
C SER A 106 -14.96 -2.13 -16.15
N ALA A 107 -14.27 -1.26 -15.39
CA ALA A 107 -13.49 -1.78 -14.28
C ALA A 107 -14.37 -2.87 -13.67
N ILE A 108 -13.90 -4.12 -13.58
CA ILE A 108 -14.78 -5.23 -13.19
C ILE A 108 -15.19 -4.97 -11.73
N VAL A 109 -16.27 -4.21 -11.55
CA VAL A 109 -16.89 -3.91 -10.26
C VAL A 109 -17.62 -5.17 -9.89
N LYS A 110 -16.93 -6.06 -9.17
CA LYS A 110 -17.59 -7.21 -8.55
C LYS A 110 -18.44 -6.68 -7.40
N GLY A 111 -19.72 -7.03 -7.40
CA GLY A 111 -20.60 -6.83 -6.24
C GLY A 111 -20.30 -7.83 -5.13
N ALA A 112 -20.82 -7.56 -3.94
CA ALA A 112 -20.62 -8.31 -2.69
C ALA A 112 -20.99 -9.81 -2.72
N ASP A 113 -21.56 -10.36 -3.81
CA ASP A 113 -22.03 -11.75 -3.83
C ASP A 113 -20.90 -12.80 -3.87
N GLY A 114 -19.64 -12.38 -4.04
CA GLY A 114 -18.48 -13.26 -3.94
C GLY A 114 -18.50 -14.43 -4.92
N SER A 115 -19.38 -14.40 -5.92
CA SER A 115 -19.47 -15.47 -6.90
C SER A 115 -18.15 -15.51 -7.69
N PRO A 116 -17.48 -16.69 -7.79
CA PRO A 116 -16.30 -16.81 -8.62
C PRO A 116 -16.73 -16.50 -10.06
N VAL A 117 -16.24 -15.38 -10.60
CA VAL A 117 -16.33 -15.14 -12.03
C VAL A 117 -15.69 -16.36 -12.70
N PRO A 118 -16.38 -17.06 -13.64
CA PRO A 118 -15.75 -18.11 -14.41
C PRO A 118 -14.48 -17.50 -15.01
N SER A 119 -13.34 -18.14 -14.75
CA SER A 119 -12.03 -17.65 -15.14
C SER A 119 -11.97 -17.49 -16.67
N ARG A 120 -12.45 -16.37 -17.19
CA ARG A 120 -11.83 -15.81 -18.38
C ARG A 120 -10.40 -15.53 -17.94
N ALA A 121 -9.45 -16.23 -18.55
CA ALA A 121 -8.04 -15.96 -18.34
C ALA A 121 -7.85 -14.43 -18.37
N PRO A 122 -7.14 -13.82 -17.41
CA PRO A 122 -6.89 -12.40 -17.47
C PRO A 122 -6.31 -12.12 -18.86
N THR A 123 -6.96 -11.23 -19.61
CA THR A 123 -6.46 -10.76 -20.91
C THR A 123 -5.94 -9.35 -20.69
N SER A 124 -4.76 -9.05 -21.24
CA SER A 124 -4.29 -7.66 -21.32
C SER A 124 -5.37 -6.82 -21.99
N HIS A 125 -5.66 -5.67 -21.39
CA HIS A 125 -6.63 -4.76 -21.97
C HIS A 125 -5.97 -3.91 -23.07
N THR A 126 -6.70 -3.67 -24.16
CA THR A 126 -6.31 -2.69 -25.18
C THR A 126 -7.09 -1.40 -24.90
N PHE A 127 -6.36 -0.34 -24.58
CA PHE A 127 -6.95 0.94 -24.18
C PHE A 127 -6.53 2.02 -25.17
N SER A 128 -7.47 2.86 -25.61
CA SER A 128 -7.13 4.15 -26.24
C SER A 128 -6.74 5.21 -25.20
N ALA A 129 -7.16 5.02 -23.94
CA ALA A 129 -6.81 5.80 -22.76
C ALA A 129 -6.96 4.92 -21.49
N ILE A 130 -6.09 5.11 -20.50
CA ILE A 130 -6.06 4.26 -19.30
C ILE A 130 -7.17 4.68 -18.33
N PRO A 131 -8.10 3.80 -17.90
CA PRO A 131 -9.12 4.15 -16.92
C PRO A 131 -8.51 4.57 -15.58
N ILE A 132 -9.08 5.56 -14.90
CA ILE A 132 -8.71 5.86 -13.52
C ILE A 132 -9.52 4.95 -12.58
N LEU A 133 -8.83 4.28 -11.65
CA LEU A 133 -9.44 3.49 -10.59
C LEU A 133 -10.03 4.40 -9.51
N MET A 134 -11.16 5.04 -9.83
CA MET A 134 -11.78 6.08 -9.01
C MET A 134 -12.19 5.55 -7.63
N PRO A 135 -12.27 6.40 -6.61
CA PRO A 135 -12.97 6.02 -5.37
C PRO A 135 -14.42 5.64 -5.68
N THR A 136 -14.82 4.40 -5.39
CA THR A 136 -16.15 3.86 -5.73
C THR A 136 -17.05 3.67 -4.51
N ALA A 137 -18.28 3.21 -4.76
CA ALA A 137 -19.20 2.76 -3.73
C ALA A 137 -18.55 1.67 -2.84
N PRO A 138 -19.01 1.53 -1.58
CA PRO A 138 -18.47 0.52 -0.67
C PRO A 138 -18.63 -0.91 -1.21
N ALA A 139 -17.78 -1.82 -0.73
CA ALA A 139 -17.75 -3.24 -1.10
C ALA A 139 -17.53 -3.47 -2.60
N THR A 140 -16.56 -2.76 -3.18
CA THR A 140 -16.21 -2.87 -4.60
C THR A 140 -14.74 -3.17 -4.78
N GLN A 141 -14.45 -3.92 -5.85
CA GLN A 141 -13.11 -4.12 -6.36
C GLN A 141 -13.06 -3.57 -7.78
N GLN A 142 -12.01 -2.83 -8.12
CA GLN A 142 -11.71 -2.44 -9.50
C GLN A 142 -10.35 -2.99 -9.89
N GLN A 143 -10.16 -3.28 -11.18
CA GLN A 143 -8.92 -3.87 -11.68
C GLN A 143 -8.58 -3.33 -13.07
N ILE A 144 -7.28 -3.14 -13.30
CA ILE A 144 -6.68 -2.97 -14.62
C ILE A 144 -5.53 -3.97 -14.77
N VAL A 145 -5.45 -4.62 -15.92
CA VAL A 145 -4.41 -5.60 -16.26
C VAL A 145 -3.58 -5.11 -17.45
N PHE A 146 -2.26 -5.07 -17.28
CA PHE A 146 -1.32 -4.75 -18.35
C PHE A 146 -0.43 -5.94 -18.66
N SER A 147 -0.02 -6.06 -19.92
CA SER A 147 1.14 -6.87 -20.28
C SER A 147 2.44 -6.16 -19.85
N ARG A 148 3.51 -6.90 -19.58
CA ARG A 148 4.82 -6.30 -19.24
C ARG A 148 5.35 -5.40 -20.36
N LYS A 149 5.07 -5.68 -21.63
CA LYS A 149 5.43 -4.81 -22.77
C LYS A 149 4.70 -3.45 -22.72
N GLN A 150 3.42 -3.44 -22.35
CA GLN A 150 2.65 -2.21 -22.12
C GLN A 150 3.26 -1.40 -20.97
N LEU A 151 3.58 -2.05 -19.86
CA LEU A 151 4.23 -1.39 -18.72
C LEU A 151 5.61 -0.84 -19.08
N CYS A 152 6.41 -1.58 -19.85
CA CYS A 152 7.73 -1.16 -20.32
C CYS A 152 7.64 0.11 -21.18
N SER A 153 6.65 0.19 -22.08
CA SER A 153 6.38 1.37 -22.89
C SER A 153 5.98 2.60 -22.05
N LEU A 154 5.07 2.42 -21.08
CA LEU A 154 4.68 3.50 -20.16
C LEU A 154 5.86 3.99 -19.31
N LEU A 155 6.67 3.07 -18.78
CA LEU A 155 7.88 3.41 -18.03
C LEU A 155 8.94 4.09 -18.91
N ALA A 156 9.05 3.73 -20.19
CA ALA A 156 9.92 4.41 -21.13
C ALA A 156 9.49 5.87 -21.31
N HIS A 157 8.19 6.13 -21.48
CA HIS A 157 7.68 7.49 -21.53
C HIS A 157 7.90 8.27 -20.23
N ALA A 158 7.72 7.62 -19.07
CA ALA A 158 7.99 8.21 -17.76
C ALA A 158 9.47 8.58 -17.58
N PHE A 159 10.36 7.69 -18.01
CA PHE A 159 11.81 7.87 -17.95
C PHE A 159 12.27 9.01 -18.86
N LEU A 160 11.66 9.13 -20.03
CA LEU A 160 11.90 10.20 -21.00
C LEU A 160 11.17 11.50 -20.65
N GLY A 161 10.31 11.54 -19.63
CA GLY A 161 9.55 12.74 -19.25
C GLY A 161 8.47 13.15 -20.26
N THR A 162 7.86 12.18 -20.94
CA THR A 162 6.91 12.41 -22.06
C THR A 162 5.47 12.04 -21.75
N LEU A 163 5.18 11.54 -20.55
CA LEU A 163 3.81 11.34 -20.05
C LEU A 163 3.15 12.63 -19.56
N MET A 164 3.88 13.74 -19.52
CA MET A 164 3.45 14.97 -18.87
C MET A 164 2.63 15.86 -19.82
N GLN A 165 1.47 16.34 -19.36
CA GLN A 165 0.71 17.38 -20.06
C GLN A 165 1.09 18.79 -19.53
N PRO A 166 1.21 19.81 -20.39
CA PRO A 166 1.41 21.19 -19.94
C PRO A 166 0.15 21.74 -19.26
N GLY A 167 0.29 22.23 -18.02
CA GLY A 167 -0.77 22.98 -17.34
C GLY A 167 -0.82 24.44 -17.79
N ALA A 168 -2.01 24.96 -18.08
CA ALA A 168 -2.23 26.37 -18.43
C ALA A 168 -2.50 27.21 -17.16
N ALA A 169 -1.49 27.50 -16.35
CA ALA A 169 -1.60 28.53 -15.33
C ALA A 169 -0.23 29.12 -14.96
N HIS A 170 -0.08 30.44 -15.14
CA HIS A 170 1.00 31.28 -14.59
C HIS A 170 2.42 31.19 -15.16
N GLY A 171 2.60 30.98 -16.47
CA GLY A 171 3.82 31.42 -17.17
C GLY A 171 5.16 30.77 -16.75
N GLU A 172 5.13 29.80 -15.84
CA GLU A 172 6.25 28.93 -15.50
C GLU A 172 5.90 27.51 -15.92
N GLU A 173 6.70 26.91 -16.80
CA GLU A 173 6.50 25.55 -17.32
C GLU A 173 6.80 24.50 -16.23
N PHE A 174 5.86 24.30 -15.30
CA PHE A 174 5.88 23.16 -14.39
C PHE A 174 4.92 22.08 -14.88
N PHE A 175 5.51 20.97 -15.31
CA PHE A 175 4.84 19.78 -15.78
C PHE A 175 4.12 19.08 -14.61
N VAL A 176 2.80 19.23 -14.50
CA VAL A 176 2.01 18.53 -13.48
C VAL A 176 0.93 17.71 -14.17
N ASN A 177 0.93 16.41 -13.89
CA ASN A 177 -0.07 15.46 -14.34
C ASN A 177 -1.36 15.64 -13.52
N ARG A 178 -2.04 16.79 -13.66
CA ARG A 178 -3.46 16.86 -13.35
C ARG A 178 -4.16 16.27 -14.56
N GLY A 179 -4.60 15.03 -14.46
CA GLY A 179 -5.53 14.50 -15.47
C GLY A 179 -6.65 15.51 -15.68
N GLU A 180 -7.22 15.57 -16.88
CA GLU A 180 -8.49 16.26 -17.14
C GLU A 180 -9.61 15.58 -16.33
N LEU A 181 -9.55 15.72 -15.01
CA LEU A 181 -10.68 15.48 -14.14
C LEU A 181 -11.59 16.70 -14.37
N PRO A 182 -12.91 16.52 -14.49
CA PRO A 182 -13.85 17.63 -14.56
C PRO A 182 -13.55 18.64 -13.44
N ASP A 183 -14.09 19.85 -13.52
CA ASP A 183 -13.97 20.86 -12.47
C ASP A 183 -14.64 20.36 -11.17
N VAL A 184 -13.98 19.46 -10.43
CA VAL A 184 -14.52 18.73 -9.26
C VAL A 184 -14.14 19.47 -7.98
N GLY A 185 -14.30 20.80 -7.95
CA GLY A 185 -14.07 21.61 -6.75
C GLY A 185 -12.77 21.28 -6.01
N ASP A 186 -12.74 21.53 -4.69
CA ASP A 186 -11.58 21.26 -3.82
C ASP A 186 -11.42 19.76 -3.46
N ASP A 187 -12.00 18.81 -4.21
CA ASP A 187 -11.92 17.38 -3.86
C ASP A 187 -10.54 16.79 -4.23
N HIS A 188 -9.59 16.90 -3.30
CA HIS A 188 -8.22 16.39 -3.44
C HIS A 188 -8.12 14.85 -3.55
N ASP A 189 -9.21 14.10 -3.31
CA ASP A 189 -9.18 12.63 -3.28
C ASP A 189 -9.17 11.95 -4.65
N ILE A 190 -9.40 12.71 -5.73
CA ILE A 190 -9.39 12.19 -7.11
C ILE A 190 -8.06 12.43 -7.85
N LEU A 191 -7.11 13.12 -7.21
CA LEU A 191 -5.80 13.43 -7.80
C LEU A 191 -4.95 12.17 -7.95
N THR A 192 -4.32 12.03 -9.12
CA THR A 192 -3.31 11.01 -9.43
C THR A 192 -1.90 11.60 -9.33
N GLY A 193 -0.89 10.72 -9.36
CA GLY A 193 0.52 11.11 -9.29
C GLY A 193 1.13 11.61 -10.60
N SER A 194 2.24 12.34 -10.45
CA SER A 194 3.11 12.74 -11.55
C SER A 194 4.17 11.67 -11.79
N LEU A 195 3.91 10.77 -12.74
CA LEU A 195 4.87 9.75 -13.13
C LEU A 195 5.91 10.32 -14.11
N SER A 196 6.99 10.86 -13.57
CA SER A 196 8.16 11.33 -14.33
C SER A 196 9.43 11.10 -13.54
N PHE A 197 10.45 10.53 -14.19
CA PHE A 197 11.75 10.31 -13.54
C PHE A 197 12.70 11.50 -13.69
N ILE A 198 12.34 12.54 -14.45
CA ILE A 198 13.27 13.63 -14.81
C ILE A 198 13.92 14.27 -13.59
N ALA A 199 13.16 14.51 -12.52
CA ALA A 199 13.69 15.04 -11.26
C ALA A 199 14.74 14.09 -10.66
N LEU A 200 14.44 12.79 -10.57
CA LEU A 200 15.36 11.76 -10.09
C LEU A 200 16.64 11.68 -10.95
N LEU A 201 16.50 11.67 -12.28
CA LEU A 201 17.62 11.52 -13.23
C LEU A 201 18.64 12.66 -13.13
N ARG A 202 18.18 13.86 -12.77
CA ARG A 202 19.03 15.06 -12.60
C ARG A 202 19.56 15.21 -11.19
N TYR A 203 18.98 14.53 -10.20
CA TYR A 203 19.35 14.72 -8.80
C TYR A 203 20.74 14.15 -8.49
N PRO A 204 21.68 14.95 -7.96
CA PRO A 204 23.06 14.52 -7.75
C PRO A 204 23.23 13.81 -6.39
N SER A 205 22.72 12.58 -6.27
CA SER A 205 22.92 11.76 -5.07
C SER A 205 23.19 10.29 -5.40
N LYS A 206 23.90 9.61 -4.49
CA LYS A 206 24.16 8.17 -4.61
C LYS A 206 22.87 7.35 -4.64
N VAL A 207 21.87 7.75 -3.85
CA VAL A 207 20.56 7.12 -3.82
C VAL A 207 19.83 7.28 -5.16
N ALA A 208 19.79 8.50 -5.70
CA ALA A 208 19.16 8.77 -6.99
C ALA A 208 19.86 8.00 -8.12
N MET A 209 21.19 7.91 -8.08
CA MET A 209 21.98 7.09 -9.00
C MET A 209 21.59 5.61 -8.93
N HIS A 210 21.55 5.00 -7.75
CA HIS A 210 21.19 3.58 -7.63
C HIS A 210 19.73 3.30 -8.00
N ARG A 211 18.80 4.22 -7.70
CA ARG A 211 17.40 4.08 -8.15
C ARG A 211 17.27 4.21 -9.66
N THR A 212 18.04 5.10 -10.28
CA THR A 212 18.14 5.20 -11.74
C THR A 212 18.73 3.93 -12.34
N LEU A 213 19.75 3.35 -11.69
CA LEU A 213 20.34 2.08 -12.10
C LEU A 213 19.33 0.92 -12.05
N CYS A 214 18.43 0.89 -11.06
CA CYS A 214 17.34 -0.10 -11.06
C CYS A 214 16.47 -0.02 -12.32
N MET A 215 16.11 1.20 -12.75
CA MET A 215 15.34 1.41 -13.99
C MET A 215 16.11 0.95 -15.23
N LEU A 216 17.39 1.30 -15.32
CA LEU A 216 18.24 0.89 -16.44
C LEU A 216 18.41 -0.64 -16.50
N LEU A 217 18.55 -1.30 -15.36
CA LEU A 217 18.63 -2.76 -15.27
C LEU A 217 17.29 -3.44 -15.59
N TYR A 218 16.16 -2.81 -15.27
CA TYR A 218 14.85 -3.26 -15.74
C TYR A 218 14.76 -3.20 -17.27
N PHE A 219 15.14 -2.07 -17.89
CA PHE A 219 15.12 -1.96 -19.34
C PHE A 219 16.10 -2.93 -20.01
N ALA A 220 17.27 -3.16 -19.43
CA ALA A 220 18.22 -4.15 -19.92
C ALA A 220 17.63 -5.57 -19.94
N GLN A 221 16.94 -5.97 -18.88
CA GLN A 221 16.28 -7.27 -18.79
C GLN A 221 15.07 -7.37 -19.73
N MET A 222 14.26 -6.32 -19.84
CA MET A 222 13.15 -6.29 -20.79
C MET A 222 13.67 -6.36 -22.24
N LYS A 223 14.79 -5.71 -22.57
CA LYS A 223 15.42 -5.83 -23.89
C LYS A 223 15.84 -7.28 -24.20
N GLU A 224 16.36 -8.00 -23.20
CA GLU A 224 16.81 -9.39 -23.34
C GLU A 224 15.63 -10.38 -23.44
N HIS A 225 14.57 -10.14 -22.68
CA HIS A 225 13.48 -11.10 -22.48
C HIS A 225 12.12 -10.66 -23.04
N MET A 226 12.04 -9.56 -23.80
CA MET A 226 10.76 -9.03 -24.31
C MET A 226 9.90 -10.12 -24.99
N GLY A 227 10.51 -11.00 -25.78
CA GLY A 227 9.81 -12.07 -26.49
C GLY A 227 9.30 -13.22 -25.61
N THR A 228 9.78 -13.37 -24.38
CA THR A 228 9.40 -14.48 -23.48
C THR A 228 8.57 -14.02 -22.27
N VAL A 229 8.84 -12.82 -21.73
CA VAL A 229 8.10 -12.27 -20.58
C VAL A 229 7.19 -11.10 -20.95
N GLY A 230 7.30 -10.53 -22.15
CA GLY A 230 6.58 -9.31 -22.54
C GLY A 230 5.06 -9.44 -22.47
N ASP A 231 4.52 -10.62 -22.74
CA ASP A 231 3.08 -10.91 -22.67
C ASP A 231 2.60 -11.39 -21.30
N GLU A 232 3.49 -11.57 -20.32
CA GLU A 232 3.07 -11.83 -18.95
C GLU A 232 2.25 -10.65 -18.40
N LEU A 233 1.28 -10.97 -17.56
CA LEU A 233 0.33 -10.00 -17.05
C LEU A 233 0.68 -9.55 -15.63
N VAL A 234 0.43 -8.27 -15.39
CA VAL A 234 0.53 -7.60 -14.10
C VAL A 234 -0.80 -6.89 -13.88
N ALA A 235 -1.45 -7.16 -12.75
CA ALA A 235 -2.76 -6.58 -12.43
C ALA A 235 -2.63 -5.56 -11.30
N PHE A 236 -3.35 -4.46 -11.43
CA PHE A 236 -3.46 -3.40 -10.45
C PHE A 236 -4.91 -3.34 -9.99
N GLU A 237 -5.12 -3.49 -8.70
CA GLU A 237 -6.44 -3.58 -8.09
C GLU A 237 -6.61 -2.47 -7.06
N ARG A 238 -7.79 -1.84 -7.04
CA ARG A 238 -8.25 -0.98 -5.96
C ARG A 238 -9.39 -1.69 -5.24
N HIS A 239 -9.25 -1.85 -3.94
CA HIS A 239 -10.21 -2.54 -3.09
C HIS A 239 -10.84 -1.53 -2.13
N THR A 240 -12.17 -1.48 -2.09
CA THR A 240 -12.95 -0.56 -1.27
C THR A 240 -13.87 -1.38 -0.36
N LEU A 241 -13.64 -1.31 0.96
CA LEU A 241 -14.44 -2.04 1.95
C LEU A 241 -15.90 -1.58 2.00
N ALA A 242 -16.78 -2.43 2.51
CA ALA A 242 -18.13 -2.03 2.87
C ALA A 242 -18.08 -0.91 3.93
N ALA A 243 -18.97 0.08 3.83
CA ALA A 243 -19.04 1.15 4.80
C ALA A 243 -19.56 0.58 6.12
N GLN A 244 -18.73 0.59 7.16
CA GLN A 244 -19.25 0.41 8.52
C GLN A 244 -19.96 1.70 8.93
N ALA A 245 -21.07 1.57 9.66
CA ALA A 245 -21.63 2.69 10.41
C ALA A 245 -20.52 3.29 11.29
N PRO A 246 -20.44 4.63 11.43
CA PRO A 246 -19.44 5.24 12.28
C PRO A 246 -19.52 4.64 13.69
N PRO A 247 -18.37 4.42 14.37
CA PRO A 247 -18.39 3.93 15.73
C PRO A 247 -19.28 4.86 16.59
N PRO A 248 -20.08 4.32 17.53
CA PRO A 248 -20.95 5.13 18.35
C PRO A 248 -20.15 6.25 19.00
N SER A 249 -20.55 7.49 18.76
CA SER A 249 -19.92 8.67 19.33
C SER A 249 -19.88 8.53 20.85
N ALA A 250 -18.68 8.56 21.43
CA ALA A 250 -18.48 8.57 22.88
C ALA A 250 -18.90 9.94 23.46
N THR A 251 -20.21 10.19 23.47
CA THR A 251 -20.83 11.23 24.28
C THR A 251 -22.07 10.60 24.91
N PRO A 252 -22.06 10.29 26.21
CA PRO A 252 -23.31 10.09 26.92
C PRO A 252 -24.01 11.45 26.94
N SER A 253 -24.99 11.63 26.05
CA SER A 253 -25.93 12.73 26.19
C SER A 253 -26.66 12.52 27.51
N LEU A 254 -26.35 13.37 28.50
CA LEU A 254 -27.21 13.59 29.65
C LEU A 254 -28.54 14.12 29.13
N GLU A 255 -29.47 13.23 28.81
CA GLU A 255 -30.87 13.61 28.71
C GLU A 255 -31.40 13.87 30.12
N LYS A 256 -31.59 15.16 30.42
CA LYS A 256 -32.30 15.64 31.59
C LYS A 256 -33.72 15.07 31.55
N GLY A 257 -34.06 14.34 32.62
CA GLY A 257 -35.40 13.82 32.83
C GLY A 257 -36.48 14.89 32.70
N THR A 258 -37.49 14.58 31.91
CA THR A 258 -38.82 15.18 32.02
C THR A 258 -39.83 14.05 32.18
N LYS A 259 -40.62 14.14 33.25
CA LYS A 259 -41.67 13.18 33.62
C LYS A 259 -42.77 13.13 32.55
N PRO A 260 -43.46 11.98 32.41
CA PRO A 260 -44.47 11.80 31.37
C PRO A 260 -45.82 12.38 31.79
N ALA A 261 -46.55 12.95 30.82
CA ALA A 261 -47.97 13.21 30.93
C ALA A 261 -48.74 12.10 30.20
N SER A 262 -49.72 11.56 30.91
CA SER A 262 -50.66 10.51 30.54
C SER A 262 -51.48 10.80 29.28
N THR A 263 -51.74 9.77 28.48
CA THR A 263 -53.12 9.40 28.08
C THR A 263 -53.16 7.98 27.52
N SER A 264 -54.28 7.35 27.79
CA SER A 264 -54.65 5.94 27.74
C SER A 264 -55.05 5.41 26.36
N ALA A 265 -54.78 4.12 26.09
CA ALA A 265 -55.80 3.04 26.02
C ALA A 265 -55.60 2.01 24.89
N SER A 266 -55.45 0.74 25.31
CA SER A 266 -55.88 -0.52 24.67
C SER A 266 -55.15 -0.97 23.39
N THR A 267 -54.83 -2.24 23.14
CA THR A 267 -55.33 -3.54 23.65
C THR A 267 -54.21 -4.57 23.67
N ALA A 268 -54.28 -5.48 24.63
CA ALA A 268 -53.40 -6.62 24.82
C ALA A 268 -53.60 -7.72 23.76
N SER A 269 -52.52 -8.41 23.43
CA SER A 269 -52.55 -9.86 23.19
C SER A 269 -51.23 -10.45 23.67
N THR A 270 -51.36 -11.37 24.62
CA THR A 270 -50.36 -12.26 25.19
C THR A 270 -49.75 -13.16 24.10
N ASP A 271 -48.42 -13.36 24.14
CA ASP A 271 -47.81 -14.69 24.25
C ASP A 271 -46.27 -14.62 24.18
N SER A 272 -45.64 -15.25 25.16
CA SER A 272 -44.25 -15.71 25.20
C SER A 272 -44.30 -17.10 25.83
N PRO A 273 -43.30 -18.00 25.66
CA PRO A 273 -42.10 -17.92 24.82
C PRO A 273 -41.84 -19.22 24.00
N ALA A 274 -41.01 -19.14 22.96
CA ALA A 274 -40.26 -20.30 22.50
C ALA A 274 -38.88 -19.85 22.01
N SER A 275 -37.86 -20.33 22.70
CA SER A 275 -36.46 -20.32 22.33
C SER A 275 -36.27 -20.97 20.96
N ASP A 276 -35.73 -20.22 20.00
CA ASP A 276 -35.10 -20.83 18.84
C ASP A 276 -33.71 -20.22 18.65
N ASP A 277 -32.77 -20.94 19.23
CA ASP A 277 -31.34 -20.65 19.32
C ASP A 277 -30.68 -21.20 18.04
N THR A 278 -30.96 -20.58 16.90
CA THR A 278 -30.30 -20.92 15.61
C THR A 278 -30.00 -19.69 14.77
N ALA A 279 -29.21 -18.75 15.31
CA ALA A 279 -28.52 -17.74 14.51
C ALA A 279 -27.40 -18.39 13.68
N ARG A 280 -27.78 -19.11 12.62
CA ARG A 280 -26.84 -19.55 11.58
C ARG A 280 -26.17 -18.31 11.01
N HIS A 281 -24.89 -18.14 11.33
CA HIS A 281 -24.04 -17.14 10.70
C HIS A 281 -23.94 -17.48 9.22
N SER A 282 -24.64 -16.71 8.39
CA SER A 282 -24.34 -16.63 6.96
C SER A 282 -22.86 -16.26 6.83
N PRO A 283 -22.05 -16.96 6.00
CA PRO A 283 -20.69 -16.53 5.73
C PRO A 283 -20.75 -15.10 5.19
N GLY A 284 -20.16 -14.15 5.92
CA GLY A 284 -20.13 -12.74 5.53
C GLY A 284 -19.57 -12.60 4.12
N ALA A 285 -20.15 -11.67 3.35
CA ALA A 285 -19.69 -11.38 2.01
C ALA A 285 -18.21 -10.96 2.05
N ALA A 286 -17.46 -11.23 0.97
CA ALA A 286 -16.17 -10.59 0.80
C ALA A 286 -16.35 -9.06 0.94
N PHE A 287 -15.45 -8.39 1.66
CA PHE A 287 -15.46 -6.94 1.97
C PHE A 287 -16.32 -6.47 3.16
N ASP A 288 -17.02 -7.36 3.87
CA ASP A 288 -17.60 -7.03 5.18
C ASP A 288 -16.52 -6.99 6.24
N VAL A 289 -16.28 -5.81 6.80
CA VAL A 289 -15.26 -5.61 7.83
C VAL A 289 -15.69 -6.32 9.11
N PRO A 290 -14.84 -7.19 9.70
CA PRO A 290 -15.19 -7.90 10.92
C PRO A 290 -15.32 -6.92 12.09
N ASP A 291 -16.24 -7.22 13.01
CA ASP A 291 -16.24 -6.57 14.31
C ASP A 291 -15.08 -7.14 15.15
N TRP A 292 -13.99 -6.37 15.21
CA TRP A 292 -12.77 -6.77 15.91
C TRP A 292 -12.97 -7.00 17.41
N ALA A 293 -13.99 -6.36 18.01
CA ALA A 293 -14.30 -6.54 19.43
C ALA A 293 -14.99 -7.88 19.73
N SER A 294 -15.62 -8.51 18.74
CA SER A 294 -16.32 -9.80 18.87
C SER A 294 -15.73 -10.91 18.01
N CYS A 295 -14.60 -10.68 17.34
CA CYS A 295 -13.98 -11.66 16.43
C CYS A 295 -13.44 -12.90 17.16
N GLU A 296 -14.04 -14.06 16.88
CA GLU A 296 -13.75 -15.38 17.49
C GLU A 296 -12.63 -16.18 16.80
N SER A 297 -11.98 -15.61 15.78
CA SER A 297 -10.83 -16.25 15.13
C SER A 297 -9.70 -16.44 16.14
N CYS A 298 -9.09 -17.62 16.18
CA CYS A 298 -7.88 -17.84 16.99
C CYS A 298 -6.72 -17.02 16.45
N VAL A 299 -5.84 -16.57 17.33
CA VAL A 299 -4.60 -15.90 16.93
C VAL A 299 -3.73 -16.85 16.11
N GLY A 300 -3.41 -16.45 14.88
CA GLY A 300 -2.67 -17.22 13.90
C GLY A 300 -1.17 -17.20 14.10
N ARG A 301 -0.46 -17.89 13.19
CA ARG A 301 0.99 -18.02 13.25
C ARG A 301 1.68 -16.71 12.85
N ILE A 302 2.69 -16.32 13.63
CA ILE A 302 3.59 -15.21 13.36
C ILE A 302 5.05 -15.63 13.52
N ILE A 303 5.93 -15.15 12.63
CA ILE A 303 7.39 -15.30 12.71
C ILE A 303 8.02 -13.92 12.69
N VAL A 304 8.73 -13.54 13.76
CA VAL A 304 9.48 -12.27 13.84
C VAL A 304 10.95 -12.51 13.47
N HIS A 305 11.47 -11.77 12.50
CA HIS A 305 12.85 -11.87 12.02
C HIS A 305 13.49 -10.50 11.70
N ASP A 306 14.79 -10.48 11.45
CA ASP A 306 15.59 -9.28 11.16
C ASP A 306 16.00 -9.13 9.68
N LYS A 307 15.72 -10.15 8.86
CA LYS A 307 15.93 -10.15 7.41
C LYS A 307 14.97 -9.18 6.69
N ARG A 308 15.26 -8.82 5.44
CA ARG A 308 14.34 -8.01 4.62
C ARG A 308 13.03 -8.74 4.37
N MET A 309 11.98 -7.97 4.06
CA MET A 309 10.67 -8.52 3.73
C MET A 309 10.73 -9.33 2.43
N GLU A 310 11.54 -8.88 1.48
CA GLU A 310 11.74 -9.47 0.16
C GLU A 310 12.50 -10.81 0.22
N ASP A 311 13.14 -11.15 1.35
CA ASP A 311 13.90 -12.39 1.55
C ASP A 311 13.05 -13.54 2.11
N VAL A 312 11.78 -13.28 2.45
CA VAL A 312 10.87 -14.30 3.01
C VAL A 312 10.53 -15.36 1.95
N ARG A 313 10.65 -16.64 2.30
CA ARG A 313 10.28 -17.77 1.44
C ARG A 313 9.61 -18.89 2.26
N PRO A 314 8.54 -19.54 1.74
CA PRO A 314 7.71 -19.07 0.63
C PRO A 314 7.00 -17.74 0.99
N MET A 315 6.67 -16.93 -0.01
CA MET A 315 5.96 -15.66 0.18
C MET A 315 4.89 -15.50 -0.91
N SER A 316 3.66 -15.22 -0.50
CA SER A 316 2.56 -14.97 -1.45
C SER A 316 2.48 -13.48 -1.79
N ALA A 317 2.57 -12.63 -0.75
CA ALA A 317 2.47 -11.19 -0.87
C ALA A 317 3.41 -10.49 0.11
N LEU A 318 3.80 -9.26 -0.23
CA LEU A 318 4.51 -8.37 0.67
C LEU A 318 3.74 -7.06 0.85
N VAL A 319 3.90 -6.44 2.02
CA VAL A 319 3.27 -5.15 2.31
C VAL A 319 4.14 -3.99 1.83
N ASP A 320 3.53 -3.06 1.12
CA ASP A 320 4.08 -1.74 0.86
C ASP A 320 3.60 -0.78 1.95
N PHE A 321 4.55 -0.14 2.65
CA PHE A 321 4.29 0.84 3.70
C PHE A 321 4.01 2.20 3.06
N ALA A 322 2.93 2.21 2.28
CA ALA A 322 2.61 3.27 1.35
C ALA A 322 2.30 4.59 2.04
N ASN A 323 2.50 5.68 1.31
CA ASN A 323 1.71 6.88 1.53
C ASN A 323 0.29 6.69 0.94
N ARG A 324 -0.71 7.42 1.48
CA ARG A 324 -2.06 7.42 0.90
C ARG A 324 -2.06 7.88 -0.57
N ASP A 325 -1.15 8.77 -0.90
CA ASP A 325 -0.81 9.19 -2.25
C ASP A 325 0.38 8.30 -2.67
N LEU A 326 0.17 7.24 -3.46
CA LEU A 326 1.24 6.27 -3.76
C LEU A 326 2.49 7.00 -4.28
N MET A 327 3.66 6.66 -3.73
CA MET A 327 4.93 7.34 -4.00
C MET A 327 4.86 8.86 -3.75
N ILE A 328 4.05 9.31 -2.78
CA ILE A 328 3.73 10.72 -2.50
C ILE A 328 3.28 11.51 -3.75
N HIS A 329 2.76 10.80 -4.77
CA HIS A 329 2.46 11.34 -6.10
C HIS A 329 3.65 11.94 -6.86
N GLU A 330 4.89 11.66 -6.46
CA GLU A 330 6.11 12.15 -7.12
C GLU A 330 7.31 11.20 -6.98
N VAL A 331 8.07 11.00 -8.06
CA VAL A 331 9.33 10.23 -8.02
C VAL A 331 10.47 11.09 -7.45
N ILE A 332 10.55 11.16 -6.13
CA ILE A 332 11.57 11.93 -5.40
C ILE A 332 12.86 11.12 -5.15
N PRO A 333 14.01 11.72 -4.80
CA PRO A 333 15.28 11.02 -4.55
C PRO A 333 15.44 10.45 -3.13
N SER A 334 14.37 9.96 -2.51
CA SER A 334 14.36 9.24 -1.23
C SER A 334 14.66 7.74 -1.41
N ALA A 335 14.80 7.00 -0.31
CA ALA A 335 14.88 5.53 -0.34
C ALA A 335 14.39 4.96 1.00
N THR A 336 13.16 5.35 1.39
CA THR A 336 12.45 4.62 2.45
C THR A 336 11.86 3.33 1.87
N GLN A 337 11.03 2.61 2.62
CA GLN A 337 10.60 1.26 2.22
C GLN A 337 9.82 1.27 0.90
N GLU A 338 8.83 2.15 0.74
CA GLU A 338 8.00 2.26 -0.48
C GLU A 338 8.88 2.56 -1.71
N GLU A 339 9.80 3.53 -1.61
CA GLU A 339 10.61 3.90 -2.78
C GLU A 339 11.67 2.86 -3.14
N VAL A 340 12.21 2.13 -2.16
CA VAL A 340 13.08 0.98 -2.42
C VAL A 340 12.28 -0.14 -3.09
N LEU A 341 11.07 -0.42 -2.61
CA LEU A 341 10.22 -1.45 -3.17
C LEU A 341 9.87 -1.16 -4.63
N PHE A 342 9.39 0.05 -4.94
CA PHE A 342 9.07 0.48 -6.30
C PHE A 342 10.31 0.53 -7.19
N SER A 343 11.47 0.93 -6.66
CA SER A 343 12.73 0.92 -7.44
C SER A 343 13.17 -0.48 -7.80
N THR A 344 13.04 -1.45 -6.89
CA THR A 344 13.39 -2.86 -7.17
C THR A 344 12.32 -3.60 -7.97
N ARG A 345 11.10 -3.04 -8.06
CA ARG A 345 9.97 -3.52 -8.87
C ARG A 345 9.40 -2.39 -9.74
N PRO A 346 10.12 -1.94 -10.78
CA PRO A 346 9.78 -0.71 -11.52
C PRO A 346 8.37 -0.62 -12.09
N GLU A 347 7.75 -1.75 -12.41
CA GLU A 347 6.37 -1.83 -12.91
C GLU A 347 5.34 -1.20 -11.97
N LEU A 348 5.62 -1.18 -10.65
CA LEU A 348 4.72 -0.59 -9.67
C LEU A 348 4.53 0.92 -9.87
N PHE A 349 5.53 1.64 -10.39
CA PHE A 349 5.44 3.10 -10.63
C PHE A 349 4.29 3.48 -11.55
N VAL A 350 3.88 2.59 -12.46
CA VAL A 350 2.77 2.83 -13.39
C VAL A 350 1.43 3.03 -12.66
N SER A 351 1.28 2.49 -11.44
CA SER A 351 0.10 2.73 -10.59
C SER A 351 -0.16 4.21 -10.30
N MET A 352 0.88 5.05 -10.26
CA MET A 352 0.76 6.50 -10.00
C MET A 352 -0.10 7.21 -11.05
N LEU A 353 -0.24 6.66 -12.26
CA LEU A 353 -1.01 7.29 -13.33
C LEU A 353 -2.52 7.19 -13.14
N PHE A 354 -3.00 6.15 -12.43
CA PHE A 354 -4.42 5.79 -12.44
C PHE A 354 -4.97 5.30 -11.11
N ILE A 355 -4.17 5.21 -10.05
CA ILE A 355 -4.66 4.99 -8.69
C ILE A 355 -4.60 6.32 -7.95
N PRO A 356 -5.74 7.01 -7.75
CA PRO A 356 -5.80 8.21 -6.92
C PRO A 356 -5.52 7.91 -5.45
N ARG A 357 -5.41 8.96 -4.64
CA ARG A 357 -5.30 8.89 -3.17
C ARG A 357 -6.18 7.77 -2.58
N LEU A 358 -5.59 6.91 -1.76
CA LEU A 358 -6.30 5.86 -1.02
C LEU A 358 -7.08 6.47 0.17
N ARG A 359 -8.40 6.26 0.22
CA ARG A 359 -9.22 6.64 1.38
C ARG A 359 -9.02 5.68 2.54
N PRO A 360 -9.46 6.01 3.78
CA PRO A 360 -9.23 5.17 4.95
C PRO A 360 -9.73 3.71 4.86
N HIS A 361 -10.73 3.46 4.02
CA HIS A 361 -11.36 2.14 3.81
C HIS A 361 -10.94 1.46 2.49
N GLU A 362 -9.86 1.96 1.85
CA GLU A 362 -9.38 1.47 0.57
C GLU A 362 -7.94 0.95 0.65
N ALA A 363 -7.57 0.04 -0.24
CA ALA A 363 -6.19 -0.40 -0.42
C ALA A 363 -5.91 -0.70 -1.89
N ALA A 364 -4.64 -0.72 -2.27
CA ALA A 364 -4.23 -1.17 -3.60
C ALA A 364 -3.49 -2.51 -3.52
N VAL A 365 -3.79 -3.41 -4.47
CA VAL A 365 -3.10 -4.70 -4.60
C VAL A 365 -2.52 -4.80 -6.01
N MET A 366 -1.21 -5.03 -6.09
CA MET A 366 -0.45 -5.10 -7.34
C MET A 366 0.06 -6.53 -7.52
N ARG A 367 -0.57 -7.27 -8.43
CA ARG A 367 -0.36 -8.69 -8.65
C ARG A 367 0.78 -8.93 -9.62
N ASN A 368 1.49 -10.04 -9.43
CA ASN A 368 2.57 -10.47 -10.32
C ASN A 368 3.72 -9.46 -10.51
N SER A 369 3.96 -8.60 -9.52
CA SER A 369 5.10 -7.69 -9.54
C SER A 369 6.42 -8.47 -9.48
N ARG A 370 7.42 -8.05 -10.25
CA ARG A 370 8.71 -8.73 -10.35
C ARG A 370 9.84 -7.87 -9.81
N MET A 371 10.64 -8.45 -8.93
CA MET A 371 11.88 -7.86 -8.44
C MET A 371 13.00 -8.06 -9.46
N VAL A 372 13.72 -6.99 -9.80
CA VAL A 372 14.70 -6.99 -10.92
C VAL A 372 16.15 -6.83 -10.48
N VAL A 373 16.37 -6.44 -9.23
CA VAL A 373 17.70 -6.31 -8.63
C VAL A 373 17.67 -6.77 -7.18
N ASP A 374 18.78 -7.31 -6.70
CA ASP A 374 19.05 -7.39 -5.27
C ASP A 374 19.80 -6.12 -4.84
N TYR A 375 19.67 -5.77 -3.57
CA TYR A 375 20.17 -4.52 -3.03
C TYR A 375 20.73 -4.66 -1.62
N THR A 376 21.44 -3.63 -1.18
CA THR A 376 21.90 -3.47 0.19
C THR A 376 21.58 -2.07 0.68
N GLY A 377 21.67 -1.88 1.99
CA GLY A 377 21.44 -0.58 2.63
C GLY A 377 19.98 -0.14 2.63
N TYR A 378 19.77 1.03 3.20
CA TYR A 378 18.47 1.68 3.39
C TYR A 378 18.69 3.20 3.49
N GLN A 379 17.71 4.00 3.04
CA GLN A 379 17.85 5.47 2.94
C GLN A 379 19.16 5.87 2.23
N ALA A 380 19.99 6.70 2.85
CA ALA A 380 21.23 7.22 2.28
C ALA A 380 22.25 6.13 1.87
N THR A 381 22.10 4.90 2.40
CA THR A 381 23.01 3.77 2.11
C THR A 381 22.47 2.81 1.05
N PHE A 382 21.27 3.04 0.52
CA PHE A 382 20.67 2.18 -0.52
C PHE A 382 21.61 2.04 -1.72
N ALA A 383 21.89 0.80 -2.11
CA ALA A 383 22.76 0.47 -3.23
C ALA A 383 22.35 -0.82 -3.93
N VAL A 384 22.32 -0.79 -5.27
CA VAL A 384 22.16 -1.99 -6.10
C VAL A 384 23.35 -2.92 -5.88
N LYS A 385 23.07 -4.16 -5.52
CA LYS A 385 24.06 -5.20 -5.27
C LYS A 385 24.31 -6.01 -6.54
N GLU A 386 23.25 -6.56 -7.13
CA GLU A 386 23.32 -7.44 -8.30
C GLU A 386 22.02 -7.38 -9.11
N LYS A 387 22.11 -7.75 -10.40
CA LYS A 387 20.97 -7.95 -11.30
C LYS A 387 20.35 -9.31 -10.98
N LEU A 388 19.03 -9.38 -10.80
CA LEU A 388 18.32 -10.66 -10.68
C LEU A 388 17.82 -11.07 -12.05
N GLU A 389 18.06 -12.30 -12.50
CA GLU A 389 17.64 -12.71 -13.85
C GLU A 389 16.11 -12.87 -13.96
N MET A 390 15.54 -12.34 -15.06
CA MET A 390 14.12 -12.55 -15.38
C MET A 390 13.92 -13.95 -15.97
N GLN A 391 13.28 -14.82 -15.20
CA GLN A 391 12.83 -16.12 -15.71
C GLN A 391 11.36 -16.07 -16.14
N PRO A 392 11.02 -16.62 -17.33
CA PRO A 392 9.64 -16.75 -17.78
C PRO A 392 8.82 -17.62 -16.83
N SER A 393 7.56 -17.24 -16.61
CA SER A 393 6.63 -18.00 -15.79
C SER A 393 6.29 -19.36 -16.40
N ALA A 394 6.45 -19.55 -17.72
CA ALA A 394 6.12 -20.80 -18.42
C ALA A 394 7.10 -21.97 -18.15
N LEU A 395 8.23 -21.74 -17.48
CA LEU A 395 9.04 -22.83 -16.92
C LEU A 395 8.41 -23.42 -15.64
N ALA A 396 7.31 -22.84 -15.15
CA ALA A 396 6.49 -23.42 -14.11
C ALA A 396 5.49 -24.42 -14.73
N THR A 397 5.80 -25.71 -14.70
CA THR A 397 4.75 -26.74 -14.64
C THR A 397 3.77 -26.39 -13.51
N PRO A 398 2.49 -26.80 -13.54
CA PRO A 398 1.52 -26.51 -12.47
C PRO A 398 1.97 -26.93 -11.05
N ALA A 399 3.01 -27.76 -10.95
CA ALA A 399 3.67 -28.16 -9.70
C ALA A 399 4.80 -27.21 -9.21
N ILE A 400 5.30 -26.28 -10.03
CA ILE A 400 6.37 -25.34 -9.67
C ILE A 400 5.73 -23.96 -9.44
N ALA A 401 5.94 -23.43 -8.24
CA ALA A 401 5.45 -22.14 -7.80
C ALA A 401 5.91 -21.00 -8.74
N ARG A 402 5.07 -19.97 -8.85
CA ARG A 402 5.41 -18.62 -9.32
C ARG A 402 6.89 -18.28 -9.07
N PRO A 403 7.63 -17.67 -10.04
CA PRO A 403 9.04 -17.36 -9.87
C PRO A 403 9.29 -16.67 -8.52
N THR A 404 10.36 -17.03 -7.82
CA THR A 404 10.66 -16.50 -6.48
C THR A 404 10.93 -15.00 -6.44
N THR A 405 11.16 -14.39 -7.61
CA THR A 405 11.29 -12.94 -7.81
C THR A 405 9.94 -12.25 -8.00
N CYS A 406 8.86 -13.01 -8.20
CA CYS A 406 7.51 -12.49 -8.38
C CYS A 406 6.71 -12.61 -7.09
N SER A 407 6.05 -11.52 -6.69
CA SER A 407 5.25 -11.45 -5.45
C SER A 407 4.14 -10.40 -5.57
N ASP A 408 3.02 -10.62 -4.90
CA ASP A 408 1.97 -9.60 -4.85
C ASP A 408 2.42 -8.50 -3.89
N VAL A 409 2.05 -7.26 -4.18
CA VAL A 409 2.36 -6.11 -3.33
C VAL A 409 1.04 -5.52 -2.84
N VAL A 410 0.92 -5.35 -1.54
CA VAL A 410 -0.27 -4.79 -0.89
C VAL A 410 0.08 -3.42 -0.33
N ALA A 411 -0.40 -2.37 -0.98
CA ALA A 411 -0.17 -0.99 -0.57
C ALA A 411 -1.24 -0.53 0.41
N ILE A 412 -0.80 -0.24 1.64
CA ILE A 412 -1.62 0.27 2.74
C ILE A 412 -0.89 1.42 3.44
N ASP A 413 -1.59 2.53 3.63
CA ASP A 413 -1.07 3.69 4.34
C ASP A 413 -1.47 3.65 5.82
N ALA A 414 -0.55 3.94 6.74
CA ALA A 414 -0.81 3.95 8.18
C ALA A 414 -1.29 5.33 8.67
N VAL A 415 -2.00 5.37 9.80
CA VAL A 415 -2.22 6.63 10.53
C VAL A 415 -0.86 7.23 10.91
N VAL A 416 -0.69 8.53 10.63
CA VAL A 416 0.46 9.31 11.10
C VAL A 416 0.25 9.58 12.59
N ASN A 417 1.11 9.02 13.41
CA ASN A 417 1.00 9.13 14.86
C ASN A 417 1.72 10.37 15.40
N ARG A 418 1.00 11.16 16.18
CA ARG A 418 1.51 12.27 17.00
C ARG A 418 1.41 11.90 18.48
N GLY A 419 2.20 10.90 18.90
CA GLY A 419 2.27 10.45 20.30
C GLY A 419 1.31 9.30 20.62
N LEU A 420 0.17 9.60 21.24
CA LEU A 420 -0.77 8.62 21.82
C LEU A 420 -2.05 8.45 21.00
N THR A 421 -2.23 9.26 19.96
CA THR A 421 -3.44 9.27 19.12
C THR A 421 -3.67 7.95 18.40
N GLN A 422 -2.59 7.20 18.14
CA GLN A 422 -2.62 5.83 17.61
C GLN A 422 -3.43 4.84 18.46
N PHE A 423 -3.59 5.09 19.77
CA PHE A 423 -4.32 4.18 20.67
C PHE A 423 -5.80 4.56 20.82
N THR A 424 -6.27 5.63 20.19
CA THR A 424 -7.71 5.94 20.19
C THR A 424 -8.48 4.85 19.44
N LEU A 425 -9.72 4.58 19.84
CA LEU A 425 -10.57 3.60 19.15
C LEU A 425 -10.67 3.89 17.64
N ALA A 426 -10.79 5.16 17.25
CA ALA A 426 -10.82 5.57 15.85
C ALA A 426 -9.56 5.13 15.10
N SER A 427 -8.36 5.41 15.64
CA SER A 427 -7.10 5.00 15.02
C SER A 427 -6.92 3.49 14.98
N LEU A 428 -7.31 2.79 16.06
CA LEU A 428 -7.25 1.33 16.13
C LEU A 428 -8.10 0.68 15.04
N TYR A 429 -9.37 1.06 14.93
CA TYR A 429 -10.27 0.59 13.87
C TYR A 429 -9.77 0.99 12.49
N ARG A 430 -9.30 2.24 12.32
CA ARG A 430 -8.81 2.75 11.04
C ARG A 430 -7.68 1.87 10.49
N ASP A 431 -6.65 1.58 11.28
CA ASP A 431 -5.51 0.79 10.81
C ASP A 431 -5.83 -0.70 10.69
N LEU A 432 -6.67 -1.26 11.57
CA LEU A 432 -7.18 -2.63 11.42
C LEU A 432 -7.97 -2.79 10.11
N ASN A 433 -8.89 -1.87 9.83
CA ASN A 433 -9.72 -1.90 8.63
C ASN A 433 -8.89 -1.65 7.38
N LYS A 434 -7.91 -0.73 7.43
CA LYS A 434 -6.97 -0.51 6.33
C LYS A 434 -6.16 -1.76 5.99
N ALA A 435 -5.58 -2.42 7.01
CA ALA A 435 -4.86 -3.67 6.82
C ALA A 435 -5.80 -4.77 6.29
N TYR A 436 -7.04 -4.85 6.78
CA TYR A 436 -8.04 -5.76 6.27
C TYR A 436 -8.41 -5.49 4.81
N ALA A 437 -8.58 -4.23 4.38
CA ALA A 437 -8.82 -3.88 2.98
C ALA A 437 -7.75 -4.46 2.05
N GLY A 438 -6.48 -4.30 2.41
CA GLY A 438 -5.36 -4.81 1.62
C GLY A 438 -5.21 -6.33 1.69
N PHE A 439 -5.23 -6.91 2.89
CA PHE A 439 -4.97 -8.33 3.08
C PHE A 439 -6.15 -9.18 2.58
N CYS A 440 -7.39 -8.78 2.86
CA CYS A 440 -8.58 -9.47 2.36
C CYS A 440 -8.64 -9.37 0.83
N GLY A 441 -8.37 -8.19 0.25
CA GLY A 441 -8.29 -8.02 -1.20
C GLY A 441 -7.24 -8.93 -1.85
N CYS A 442 -6.11 -9.16 -1.16
CA CYS A 442 -5.05 -10.05 -1.62
C CYS A 442 -5.39 -11.54 -1.51
N PHE A 443 -5.92 -11.98 -0.37
CA PHE A 443 -6.00 -13.40 0.00
C PHE A 443 -7.41 -13.99 0.00
N GLY A 444 -8.45 -13.16 0.09
CA GLY A 444 -9.83 -13.57 0.36
C GLY A 444 -10.00 -14.25 1.73
N LEU A 445 -11.25 -14.51 2.10
CA LEU A 445 -11.57 -15.38 3.24
C LEU A 445 -11.26 -16.84 2.90
N ARG A 446 -10.76 -17.60 3.88
CA ARG A 446 -10.54 -19.04 3.71
C ARG A 446 -11.90 -19.75 3.64
N THR A 447 -12.25 -20.32 2.50
CA THR A 447 -13.48 -21.12 2.37
C THR A 447 -13.22 -22.59 2.77
N PRO A 448 -14.14 -23.25 3.49
CA PRO A 448 -14.02 -24.69 3.81
C PRO A 448 -14.00 -25.60 2.58
N ALA A 449 -14.46 -25.11 1.42
CA ALA A 449 -14.53 -25.88 0.18
C ALA A 449 -13.16 -26.18 -0.45
N GLY A 450 -12.10 -25.44 -0.09
CA GLY A 450 -10.74 -25.65 -0.60
C GLY A 450 -10.04 -26.92 -0.10
N ASP A 451 -10.60 -27.61 0.91
CA ASP A 451 -10.07 -28.88 1.44
C ASP A 451 -10.75 -30.13 0.84
N LYS A 452 -11.76 -29.97 -0.01
CA LYS A 452 -12.42 -31.10 -0.70
C LYS A 452 -11.93 -31.24 -2.14
N GLY A 453 -10.62 -31.40 -2.32
CA GLY A 453 -10.16 -32.22 -3.43
C GLY A 453 -10.53 -33.66 -3.08
N GLU A 454 -11.62 -34.18 -3.64
CA GLU A 454 -11.92 -35.62 -3.53
C GLU A 454 -10.67 -36.39 -3.98
N PRO A 455 -10.18 -37.37 -3.19
CA PRO A 455 -9.11 -38.23 -3.66
C PRO A 455 -9.65 -39.02 -4.85
N GLN A 456 -9.26 -38.61 -6.05
CA GLN A 456 -9.41 -39.46 -7.22
C GLN A 456 -8.52 -40.69 -6.95
N ALA A 457 -9.16 -41.82 -6.67
CA ALA A 457 -8.50 -43.10 -6.51
C ALA A 457 -7.85 -43.47 -7.85
N ASP A 458 -6.57 -43.13 -8.00
CA ASP A 458 -5.72 -43.73 -9.01
C ASP A 458 -5.08 -44.97 -8.39
N GLU A 459 -5.73 -46.11 -8.63
CA GLU A 459 -5.15 -47.42 -8.41
C GLU A 459 -4.10 -47.69 -9.51
N SER A 460 -2.84 -47.32 -9.27
CA SER A 460 -1.70 -48.12 -9.76
C SER A 460 -0.35 -47.63 -9.20
N THR A 461 0.38 -48.59 -8.61
CA THR A 461 1.85 -48.64 -8.42
C THR A 461 2.49 -47.45 -7.69
N GLY A 462 2.84 -47.55 -6.41
CA GLY A 462 3.94 -48.39 -5.95
C GLY A 462 5.23 -47.57 -5.96
N ASP A 463 5.44 -46.76 -4.91
CA ASP A 463 6.73 -46.49 -4.24
C ASP A 463 6.57 -45.33 -3.24
N GLY A 464 7.10 -45.53 -2.04
CA GLY A 464 6.86 -44.68 -0.88
C GLY A 464 7.74 -43.44 -0.86
N GLU A 465 7.16 -42.28 -1.17
CA GLU A 465 7.57 -40.99 -0.62
C GLU A 465 6.33 -40.21 -0.16
N SER A 466 6.43 -39.71 1.06
CA SER A 466 5.37 -39.05 1.82
C SER A 466 4.73 -37.89 1.03
N ARG A 467 3.54 -38.14 0.47
CA ARG A 467 2.66 -37.14 -0.13
C ARG A 467 2.19 -36.10 0.90
N GLU A 468 2.91 -34.99 1.06
CA GLU A 468 2.34 -33.74 1.57
C GLU A 468 1.84 -32.89 0.38
N HIS A 469 0.64 -33.18 -0.12
CA HIS A 469 -0.10 -32.20 -0.91
C HIS A 469 -0.72 -31.15 0.05
N ARG A 470 0.11 -30.30 0.66
CA ARG A 470 -0.37 -29.11 1.38
C ARG A 470 -0.70 -28.03 0.35
N GLY A 471 -1.92 -27.47 0.41
CA GLY A 471 -2.30 -26.30 -0.39
C GLY A 471 -1.24 -25.18 -0.31
N ALA A 472 -1.06 -24.43 -1.39
CA ALA A 472 -0.04 -23.41 -1.50
C ALA A 472 0.01 -22.50 -0.25
N ALA A 473 1.19 -22.37 0.36
CA ALA A 473 1.36 -21.61 1.60
C ALA A 473 0.86 -20.16 1.44
N ARG A 474 -0.05 -19.73 2.34
CA ARG A 474 -0.59 -18.36 2.42
C ARG A 474 0.25 -17.55 3.39
N VAL A 475 1.32 -16.93 2.88
CA VAL A 475 2.29 -16.19 3.70
C VAL A 475 2.32 -14.72 3.28
N LEU A 476 2.06 -13.84 4.24
CA LEU A 476 2.23 -12.39 4.12
C LEU A 476 3.56 -11.96 4.75
N SER A 477 4.41 -11.32 3.97
CA SER A 477 5.62 -10.66 4.46
C SER A 477 5.34 -9.19 4.75
N SER A 478 5.55 -8.77 6.00
CA SER A 478 5.35 -7.40 6.44
C SER A 478 6.43 -7.01 7.47
N GLY A 479 6.20 -5.92 8.20
CA GLY A 479 7.08 -5.44 9.24
C GLY A 479 6.55 -4.18 9.90
N LEU A 480 7.46 -3.25 10.17
CA LEU A 480 7.27 -2.00 10.91
C LEU A 480 6.42 -0.94 10.16
N TRP A 481 5.27 -1.34 9.63
CA TRP A 481 4.30 -0.51 8.93
C TRP A 481 3.87 0.69 9.78
N GLY A 482 4.18 1.90 9.31
CA GLY A 482 3.85 3.14 10.01
C GLY A 482 4.71 3.44 11.25
N CYS A 483 5.75 2.67 11.57
CA CYS A 483 6.59 2.90 12.76
C CYS A 483 7.81 3.81 12.51
N GLY A 484 8.11 4.12 11.24
CA GLY A 484 9.21 5.01 10.86
C GLY A 484 8.81 6.48 10.96
N VAL A 485 8.76 7.17 9.82
CA VAL A 485 8.35 8.60 9.73
C VAL A 485 6.97 8.84 10.35
N PHE A 486 6.08 7.86 10.30
CA PHE A 486 4.73 7.97 10.85
C PHE A 486 4.64 7.68 12.35
N GLY A 487 5.74 7.29 13.01
CA GLY A 487 5.87 7.31 14.47
C GLY A 487 5.02 6.30 15.28
N GLY A 488 4.39 5.32 14.62
CA GLY A 488 3.58 4.28 15.24
C GLY A 488 4.39 3.32 16.13
N ASP A 489 3.73 2.72 17.12
CA ASP A 489 4.33 1.75 18.02
C ASP A 489 4.50 0.36 17.35
N PRO A 490 5.72 -0.23 17.37
CA PRO A 490 5.97 -1.53 16.74
C PRO A 490 5.12 -2.70 17.26
N VAL A 491 4.83 -2.74 18.57
CA VAL A 491 4.02 -3.81 19.15
C VAL A 491 2.57 -3.64 18.71
N LEU A 492 2.05 -2.41 18.74
CA LEU A 492 0.70 -2.10 18.28
C LEU A 492 0.51 -2.51 16.81
N LYS A 493 1.41 -2.07 15.94
CA LYS A 493 1.35 -2.35 14.51
C LYS A 493 1.52 -3.84 14.18
N MET A 494 2.32 -4.56 14.97
CA MET A 494 2.42 -6.02 14.86
C MET A 494 1.11 -6.71 15.24
N LEU A 495 0.49 -6.32 16.37
CA LEU A 495 -0.77 -6.90 16.82
C LEU A 495 -1.91 -6.63 15.84
N GLN A 496 -2.02 -5.41 15.32
CA GLN A 496 -3.03 -5.06 14.31
C GLN A 496 -2.92 -5.94 13.07
N GLN A 497 -1.71 -6.08 12.52
CA GLN A 497 -1.50 -6.93 11.35
C GLN A 497 -1.75 -8.40 11.66
N LEU A 498 -1.31 -8.89 12.83
CA LEU A 498 -1.55 -10.26 13.28
C LEU A 498 -3.05 -10.55 13.43
N MET A 499 -3.84 -9.63 13.98
CA MET A 499 -5.28 -9.81 14.10
C MET A 499 -5.95 -10.01 12.74
N VAL A 500 -5.57 -9.19 11.75
CA VAL A 500 -6.11 -9.30 10.39
C VAL A 500 -5.68 -10.62 9.74
N THR A 501 -4.40 -10.99 9.79
CA THR A 501 -3.93 -12.24 9.18
C THR A 501 -4.51 -13.48 9.87
N SER A 502 -4.70 -13.41 11.20
CA SER A 502 -5.40 -14.46 11.98
C SER A 502 -6.81 -14.69 11.48
N HIS A 503 -7.57 -13.62 11.29
CA HIS A 503 -8.93 -13.68 10.76
C HIS A 503 -8.99 -14.24 9.32
N LEU A 504 -7.99 -13.95 8.50
CA LEU A 504 -7.91 -14.42 7.11
C LEU A 504 -7.28 -15.82 6.93
N GLY A 505 -6.77 -16.43 8.02
CA GLY A 505 -6.03 -17.69 7.97
C GLY A 505 -4.75 -17.59 7.13
N VAL A 506 -3.96 -16.54 7.36
CA VAL A 506 -2.70 -16.21 6.68
C VAL A 506 -1.57 -16.17 7.70
N ASP A 507 -0.43 -16.78 7.37
CA ASP A 507 0.76 -16.73 8.22
C ASP A 507 1.47 -15.38 8.04
N LEU A 508 1.82 -14.73 9.15
CA LEU A 508 2.51 -13.44 9.15
C LEU A 508 4.01 -13.60 9.38
N HIS A 509 4.83 -13.20 8.41
CA HIS A 509 6.25 -12.99 8.60
C HIS A 509 6.49 -11.49 8.85
N PHE A 510 7.00 -11.15 10.03
CA PHE A 510 7.17 -9.78 10.49
C PHE A 510 8.66 -9.43 10.59
N SER A 511 9.13 -8.58 9.69
CA SER A 511 10.49 -8.05 9.71
C SER A 511 10.62 -6.84 10.63
N THR A 512 11.64 -6.86 11.50
CA THR A 512 12.11 -5.67 12.22
C THR A 512 13.28 -4.97 11.55
N TYR A 513 13.78 -5.53 10.44
CA TYR A 513 14.93 -5.09 9.64
C TYR A 513 16.00 -4.30 10.39
N LYS A 514 17.05 -4.98 10.85
CA LYS A 514 18.19 -4.38 11.57
C LYS A 514 17.82 -3.58 12.84
N GLN A 515 16.71 -3.89 13.50
CA GLN A 515 16.36 -3.34 14.82
C GLN A 515 16.34 -4.42 15.91
N PRO A 516 17.50 -4.77 16.49
CA PRO A 516 17.62 -5.90 17.43
C PRO A 516 16.84 -5.69 18.74
N SER A 517 16.80 -4.46 19.26
CA SER A 517 16.03 -4.15 20.48
C SER A 517 14.52 -4.32 20.26
N THR A 518 14.02 -3.78 19.14
CA THR A 518 12.63 -3.98 18.70
C THR A 518 12.34 -5.46 18.49
N GLN A 519 13.23 -6.19 17.81
CA GLN A 519 13.09 -7.63 17.58
C GLN A 519 12.97 -8.43 18.87
N ALA A 520 13.86 -8.21 19.84
CA ALA A 520 13.83 -8.91 21.12
C ALA A 520 12.52 -8.64 21.87
N LYS A 521 12.01 -7.40 21.85
CA LYS A 521 10.72 -7.03 22.45
C LYS A 521 9.56 -7.75 21.75
N LEU A 522 9.50 -7.75 20.42
CA LEU A 522 8.45 -8.44 19.66
C LEU A 522 8.51 -9.96 19.84
N GLN A 523 9.70 -10.56 19.90
CA GLN A 523 9.89 -11.98 20.16
C GLN A 523 9.40 -12.40 21.54
N ARG A 524 9.57 -11.55 22.58
CA ARG A 524 8.96 -11.78 23.91
C ARG A 524 7.44 -11.85 23.84
N VAL A 525 6.80 -10.93 23.09
CA VAL A 525 5.35 -10.94 22.87
C VAL A 525 4.92 -12.22 22.14
N VAL A 526 5.60 -12.58 21.04
CA VAL A 526 5.29 -13.79 20.26
C VAL A 526 5.46 -15.08 21.08
N ALA A 527 6.50 -15.17 21.92
CA ALA A 527 6.72 -16.31 22.79
C ALA A 527 5.58 -16.51 23.82
N LEU A 528 4.97 -15.41 24.29
CA LEU A 528 3.79 -15.47 25.17
C LEU A 528 2.52 -15.83 24.39
N LEU A 529 2.33 -15.28 23.19
CA LEU A 529 1.20 -15.66 22.32
C LEU A 529 1.21 -17.16 21.99
N ALA A 530 2.39 -17.74 21.73
CA ALA A 530 2.53 -19.17 21.45
C ALA A 530 2.15 -20.09 22.62
N GLN A 531 2.10 -19.57 23.85
CA GLN A 531 1.66 -20.30 25.05
C GLN A 531 0.14 -20.25 25.25
N LEU A 532 -0.57 -19.46 24.44
CA LEU A 532 -2.01 -19.22 24.54
C LEU A 532 -2.72 -19.61 23.22
N PRO A 533 -2.77 -20.90 22.86
CA PRO A 533 -3.31 -21.36 21.56
C PRO A 533 -4.79 -21.05 21.36
N ASP A 534 -5.55 -20.89 22.44
CA ASP A 534 -6.99 -20.58 22.41
C ASP A 534 -7.29 -19.07 22.40
N LEU A 535 -6.25 -18.22 22.45
CA LEU A 535 -6.40 -16.76 22.45
C LEU A 535 -7.09 -16.30 21.17
N LYS A 536 -8.10 -15.43 21.32
CA LYS A 536 -8.90 -14.94 20.20
C LYS A 536 -8.47 -13.54 19.77
N VAL A 537 -8.82 -13.19 18.53
CA VAL A 537 -8.63 -11.83 17.99
C VAL A 537 -9.29 -10.77 18.88
N ARG A 538 -10.50 -11.03 19.40
CA ARG A 538 -11.17 -10.14 20.38
C ARG A 538 -10.37 -9.87 21.65
N ASP A 539 -9.55 -10.84 22.09
CA ASP A 539 -8.73 -10.69 23.30
C ASP A 539 -7.57 -9.73 23.04
N LEU A 540 -6.94 -9.83 21.86
CA LEU A 540 -5.91 -8.87 21.43
C LEU A 540 -6.50 -7.46 21.28
N PHE A 541 -7.69 -7.34 20.69
CA PHE A 541 -8.40 -6.07 20.61
C PHE A 541 -8.68 -5.48 22.00
N SER A 542 -9.12 -6.31 22.94
CA SER A 542 -9.36 -5.91 24.33
C SER A 542 -8.08 -5.43 25.03
N ILE A 543 -6.93 -6.07 24.77
CA ILE A 543 -5.62 -5.60 25.28
C ILE A 543 -5.27 -4.22 24.71
N MET A 544 -5.42 -4.03 23.39
CA MET A 544 -5.08 -2.75 22.75
C MET A 544 -5.98 -1.60 23.24
N THR A 545 -7.25 -1.87 23.51
CA THR A 545 -8.22 -0.87 23.98
C THR A 545 -8.14 -0.61 25.49
N ALA A 546 -7.68 -1.59 26.27
CA ALA A 546 -7.42 -1.44 27.69
C ALA A 546 -6.25 -0.49 27.99
N ALA A 547 -5.23 -0.40 27.11
CA ALA A 547 -4.06 0.44 27.34
C ALA A 547 -4.43 1.94 27.53
N PRO A 548 -5.20 2.60 26.64
CA PRO A 548 -5.72 3.94 26.90
C PRO A 548 -6.52 4.06 28.21
N ALA A 549 -7.36 3.08 28.50
CA ALA A 549 -8.28 3.08 29.64
C ALA A 549 -7.57 2.88 30.99
N SER A 550 -6.43 2.18 31.00
CA SER A 550 -5.59 2.00 32.19
C SER A 550 -4.71 3.22 32.49
N GLY A 551 -4.93 4.35 31.80
CA GLY A 551 -4.22 5.59 32.03
C GLY A 551 -2.79 5.60 31.46
N PHE A 552 -2.42 4.67 30.60
CA PHE A 552 -1.07 4.49 30.04
C PHE A 552 -0.49 5.71 29.26
N ALA A 553 -1.26 6.79 29.14
CA ALA A 553 -1.08 7.94 28.27
C ALA A 553 0.08 8.90 28.65
N ARG A 554 1.16 8.45 29.31
CA ARG A 554 2.36 9.28 29.53
C ARG A 554 3.53 8.96 28.60
N ASP A 555 3.70 7.70 28.23
CA ASP A 555 4.81 7.27 27.39
C ASP A 555 4.44 6.07 26.51
N LYS A 556 4.44 6.26 25.19
CA LYS A 556 4.15 5.19 24.23
C LYS A 556 5.14 4.01 24.31
N THR A 557 6.36 4.22 24.81
CA THR A 557 7.42 3.18 24.83
C THR A 557 7.12 2.01 25.74
N VAL A 558 6.21 2.22 26.71
CA VAL A 558 5.85 1.24 27.74
C VAL A 558 4.77 0.26 27.21
N PHE A 559 4.18 0.49 26.03
CA PHE A 559 3.00 -0.24 25.55
C PHE A 559 3.32 -1.72 25.37
N GLY A 560 4.52 -2.01 24.86
CA GLY A 560 5.01 -3.38 24.77
C GLY A 560 5.09 -4.12 26.11
N GLU A 561 5.51 -3.46 27.19
CA GLU A 561 5.55 -4.09 28.51
C GLU A 561 4.14 -4.26 29.09
N PHE A 562 3.23 -3.33 28.82
CA PHE A 562 1.81 -3.51 29.16
C PHE A 562 1.20 -4.73 28.46
N VAL A 563 1.45 -4.91 27.16
CA VAL A 563 1.00 -6.10 26.41
C VAL A 563 1.60 -7.38 27.01
N ILE A 564 2.91 -7.38 27.29
CA ILE A 564 3.59 -8.52 27.93
C ILE A 564 2.95 -8.85 29.29
N HIS A 565 2.65 -7.84 30.11
CA HIS A 565 1.97 -8.01 31.38
C HIS A 565 0.57 -8.63 31.21
N GLN A 566 -0.24 -8.12 30.28
CA GLN A 566 -1.58 -8.64 29.99
C GLN A 566 -1.55 -10.09 29.49
N LEU A 567 -0.56 -10.46 28.67
CA LEU A 567 -0.40 -11.83 28.19
C LEU A 567 0.09 -12.77 29.30
N LYS A 568 1.04 -12.34 30.15
CA LYS A 568 1.49 -13.11 31.31
C LYS A 568 0.35 -13.42 32.28
N GLN A 569 -0.50 -12.43 32.59
CA GLN A 569 -1.66 -12.64 33.44
C GLN A 569 -2.60 -13.71 32.89
N ARG A 570 -2.87 -13.68 31.57
CA ARG A 570 -3.68 -14.71 30.89
C ARG A 570 -3.02 -16.08 30.90
N ALA A 571 -1.69 -16.13 30.84
CA ALA A 571 -0.92 -17.37 30.96
C ALA A 571 -0.73 -17.85 32.42
N GLY A 572 -1.31 -17.17 33.42
CA GLY A 572 -1.12 -17.49 34.83
C GLY A 572 0.31 -17.24 35.35
N GLN A 573 1.08 -16.39 34.68
CA GLN A 573 2.46 -16.06 35.01
C GLN A 573 2.57 -14.75 35.80
N PRO A 574 3.52 -14.64 36.73
CA PRO A 574 3.76 -13.41 37.46
C PRO A 574 4.29 -12.29 36.55
N SER A 575 3.86 -11.06 36.84
CA SER A 575 4.33 -9.85 36.16
C SER A 575 4.63 -8.77 37.20
N GLU A 576 5.85 -8.23 37.15
CA GLU A 576 6.32 -7.14 38.02
C GLU A 576 5.94 -5.76 37.48
N PHE A 577 5.30 -5.71 36.31
CA PHE A 577 4.89 -4.46 35.69
C PHE A 577 3.74 -3.82 36.49
N ASP A 578 4.03 -2.70 37.15
CA ASP A 578 3.05 -1.92 37.93
C ASP A 578 2.26 -0.98 37.00
N THR A 579 1.01 -1.33 36.74
CA THR A 579 0.11 -0.50 35.94
C THR A 579 -0.25 0.83 36.61
N GLY A 580 -0.19 0.90 37.96
CA GLY A 580 -0.56 2.09 38.73
C GLY A 580 0.42 3.25 38.58
N GLN A 581 1.72 2.95 38.42
CA GLN A 581 2.77 3.94 38.23
C GLN A 581 2.57 4.81 36.97
N PHE A 582 1.90 4.26 35.95
CA PHE A 582 1.74 4.91 34.65
C PHE A 582 0.32 5.42 34.40
N ALA A 583 -0.57 5.38 35.40
CA ALA A 583 -1.96 5.77 35.25
C ALA A 583 -2.14 7.30 35.13
N CYS A 584 -2.76 7.74 34.04
CA CYS A 584 -3.25 9.08 33.80
C CYS A 584 -4.57 9.31 34.53
N THR A 585 -4.78 10.54 34.97
CA THR A 585 -6.10 10.98 35.47
C THR A 585 -7.10 11.06 34.32
N GLU A 586 -8.40 10.96 34.63
CA GLU A 586 -9.47 11.13 33.63
C GLU A 586 -9.37 12.49 32.92
N ALA A 587 -8.96 13.53 33.65
CA ALA A 587 -8.68 14.86 33.11
C ALA A 587 -7.53 14.83 32.07
N GLU A 588 -6.41 14.17 32.39
CA GLU A 588 -5.26 14.04 31.48
C GLU A 588 -5.65 13.34 30.17
N VAL A 589 -6.41 12.24 30.26
CA VAL A 589 -6.90 11.50 29.08
C VAL A 589 -7.77 12.40 28.21
N ARG A 590 -8.71 13.13 28.82
CA ARG A 590 -9.65 13.99 28.10
C ARG A 590 -8.97 15.20 27.43
N ILE A 591 -7.97 15.77 28.08
CA ILE A 591 -7.16 16.87 27.54
C ILE A 591 -6.36 16.40 26.32
N ARG A 592 -5.63 15.28 26.45
CA ARG A 592 -4.86 14.71 25.34
C ARG A 592 -5.75 14.34 24.15
N HIS A 593 -6.95 13.82 24.39
CA HIS A 593 -7.91 13.52 23.33
C HIS A 593 -8.36 14.78 22.56
N LEU A 594 -8.67 15.88 23.26
CA LEU A 594 -9.06 17.14 22.63
C LEU A 594 -7.88 17.78 21.88
N MET A 595 -6.66 17.72 22.43
CA MET A 595 -5.45 18.20 21.75
C MET A 595 -5.19 17.42 20.47
N ALA A 596 -5.34 16.11 20.49
CA ALA A 596 -5.23 15.25 19.30
C ALA A 596 -6.23 15.64 18.20
N GLN A 597 -7.49 15.89 18.58
CA GLN A 597 -8.51 16.36 17.63
C GLN A 597 -8.20 17.76 17.10
N ALA A 598 -7.58 18.62 17.92
CA ALA A 598 -7.18 19.95 17.52
C ALA A 598 -6.08 19.90 16.46
N GLU A 599 -5.04 19.08 16.69
CA GLU A 599 -3.95 18.84 15.73
C GLU A 599 -4.47 18.27 14.39
N GLU A 600 -5.45 17.36 14.44
CA GLU A 600 -6.10 16.83 13.24
C GLU A 600 -6.84 17.93 12.46
N ALA A 601 -7.53 18.83 13.17
CA ALA A 601 -8.21 19.96 12.55
C ALA A 601 -7.22 20.96 11.91
N GLU A 602 -6.06 21.22 12.53
CA GLU A 602 -5.00 22.04 11.94
C GLU A 602 -4.46 21.46 10.63
N GLU A 603 -4.28 20.14 10.55
CA GLU A 603 -3.83 19.46 9.34
C GLU A 603 -4.84 19.59 8.20
N LYS A 604 -6.13 19.62 8.53
CA LYS A 604 -7.22 19.90 7.58
C LYS A 604 -7.40 21.39 7.29
N ALA A 605 -6.46 22.23 7.73
CA ALA A 605 -6.52 23.69 7.67
C ALA A 605 -7.76 24.32 8.35
N ASP A 606 -8.46 23.57 9.22
CA ASP A 606 -9.62 24.02 10.00
C ASP A 606 -9.16 24.64 11.32
N ARG A 607 -8.60 25.85 11.22
CA ARG A 607 -8.06 26.61 12.35
C ARG A 607 -9.11 26.95 13.41
N VAL A 608 -10.37 27.12 13.01
CA VAL A 608 -11.46 27.49 13.93
C VAL A 608 -11.78 26.33 14.86
N ARG A 609 -11.95 25.12 14.28
CA ARG A 609 -12.18 23.91 15.06
C ARG A 609 -10.99 23.57 15.95
N ALA A 610 -9.76 23.69 15.43
CA ALA A 610 -8.55 23.47 16.22
C ALA A 610 -8.52 24.37 17.46
N MET A 611 -8.71 25.68 17.28
CA MET A 611 -8.73 26.65 18.38
C MET A 611 -9.79 26.32 19.43
N ALA A 612 -11.01 25.97 19.00
CA ALA A 612 -12.10 25.60 19.89
C ALA A 612 -11.78 24.34 20.72
N LEU A 613 -11.12 23.35 20.11
CA LEU A 613 -10.72 22.12 20.78
C LEU A 613 -9.59 22.36 21.80
N TYR A 614 -8.58 23.17 21.45
CA TYR A 614 -7.54 23.58 22.41
C TYR A 614 -8.12 24.37 23.59
N GLN A 615 -9.07 25.27 23.35
CA GLN A 615 -9.75 26.00 24.42
C GLN A 615 -10.54 25.05 25.35
N ARG A 616 -11.25 24.07 24.78
CA ARG A 616 -11.95 23.04 25.56
C ARG A 616 -10.98 22.19 26.37
N ALA A 617 -9.84 21.83 25.80
CA ALA A 617 -8.79 21.07 26.50
C ALA A 617 -8.24 21.88 27.68
N ARG A 618 -7.87 23.14 27.44
CA ARG A 618 -7.35 24.06 28.46
C ARG A 618 -8.34 24.35 29.59
N ALA A 619 -9.64 24.33 29.31
CA ALA A 619 -10.69 24.51 30.31
C ALA A 619 -10.86 23.32 31.27
N ILE A 620 -10.40 22.11 30.90
CA ILE A 620 -10.48 20.93 31.79
C ILE A 620 -9.49 21.06 32.94
N ASP A 621 -8.23 21.32 32.62
CA ASP A 621 -7.16 21.61 33.59
C ASP A 621 -6.10 22.44 32.88
N ARG A 622 -6.01 23.72 33.24
CA ARG A 622 -5.12 24.67 32.58
C ARG A 622 -3.64 24.36 32.83
N ALA A 623 -3.29 23.96 34.05
CA ALA A 623 -1.90 23.69 34.41
C ALA A 623 -1.40 22.43 33.68
N LEU A 624 -2.23 21.40 33.64
CA LEU A 624 -1.95 20.17 32.92
C LEU A 624 -1.90 20.40 31.40
N PHE A 625 -2.84 21.15 30.84
CA PHE A 625 -2.81 21.52 29.42
C PHE A 625 -1.55 22.32 29.06
N ASP A 626 -1.22 23.36 29.82
CA ASP A 626 -0.06 24.21 29.56
C ASP A 626 1.24 23.37 29.67
N ALA A 627 1.32 22.40 30.60
CA ALA A 627 2.43 21.46 30.71
C ALA A 627 2.54 20.49 29.53
N LEU A 628 1.42 20.01 28.99
CA LEU A 628 1.38 19.12 27.83
C LEU A 628 1.68 19.84 26.50
N MET A 629 1.46 21.15 26.43
CA MET A 629 1.76 21.98 25.25
C MET A 629 3.23 22.41 25.16
N MET A 630 4.02 22.28 26.23
CA MET A 630 5.45 22.60 26.18
C MET A 630 6.21 21.46 25.50
N PRO A 631 7.10 21.74 24.52
CA PRO A 631 7.96 20.70 23.95
C PRO A 631 8.78 20.07 25.08
N SER A 632 8.78 18.74 25.18
CA SER A 632 9.72 18.03 26.04
C SER A 632 11.14 18.41 25.62
N ALA A 633 11.90 19.00 26.54
CA ALA A 633 13.30 19.39 26.35
C ALA A 633 14.20 18.19 26.00
#